data_AF-A0A3M6TW31-F1
#
_entry.id   AF-A0A3M6TW31-F1
#
_cell.length_a   1.000
_cell.length_b   1.000
_cell.length_c   1.000
_cell.angle_alpha   90.00
_cell.angle_beta   90.00
_cell.angle_gamma   90.00
#
_symmetry.space_group_name_H-M   'P 1'
#
loop_
_entity.id
_entity.type
_entity.pdbx_description
1 polymer ?
#
loop_
_entity_poly.entity_id
_entity_poly.type
_entity_poly.pdbx_seq_one_letter_code
_entity_poly.pdbx_strand_id
1 'polypeptide(L)'
;MLGETVKRLCKVEEIEGQFTKHSSHATTKTRALKKGIPDKFVMQRTGHRDDRSLQKYELLETSTKIEFSKAFDGSEAVSLSDSIVSEKAPLKREVELQEEITCKLSNLERLET
;
A
#
# COMPACT_ATOMS: atom_id res chain seq x y z
N MET A 1 -2.25 -17.28 29.87
CA MET A 1 -2.28 -15.84 29.55
C MET A 1 -1.92 -15.50 28.10
N LEU A 2 -1.99 -16.43 27.12
CA LEU A 2 -1.64 -16.11 25.72
C LEU A 2 -2.81 -15.48 24.92
N GLY A 3 -4.04 -15.94 25.19
CA GLY A 3 -5.23 -15.49 24.45
C GLY A 3 -5.56 -14.01 24.65
N GLU A 4 -5.33 -13.46 25.86
CA GLU A 4 -5.58 -12.05 26.15
C GLU A 4 -4.63 -11.11 25.39
N THR A 5 -3.36 -11.48 25.27
CA THR A 5 -2.38 -10.70 24.49
C THR A 5 -2.73 -10.71 23.01
N VAL A 6 -3.11 -11.87 22.46
CA VAL A 6 -3.55 -11.97 21.04
C VAL A 6 -4.80 -11.13 20.81
N LYS A 7 -5.77 -11.14 21.74
CA LYS A 7 -6.97 -10.30 21.67
C LYS A 7 -6.64 -8.81 21.63
N ARG A 8 -5.68 -8.35 22.44
CA ARG A 8 -5.22 -6.94 22.40
C ARG A 8 -4.59 -6.60 21.06
N LEU A 9 -3.74 -7.48 20.51
CA LEU A 9 -3.08 -7.25 19.22
C LEU A 9 -4.08 -7.20 18.06
N CYS A 10 -5.03 -8.13 18.01
CA CYS A 10 -6.06 -8.15 16.97
C CYS A 10 -6.96 -6.91 17.03
N LYS A 11 -7.28 -6.40 18.23
CA LYS A 11 -8.10 -5.19 18.40
C LYS A 11 -7.43 -3.92 17.83
N VAL A 12 -6.10 -3.81 17.90
CA VAL A 12 -5.37 -2.65 17.36
C VAL A 12 -5.45 -2.58 15.84
N GLU A 13 -5.51 -3.73 15.19
CA GLU A 13 -5.59 -3.84 13.72
C GLU A 13 -7.02 -4.14 13.25
N GLU A 14 -8.04 -3.89 14.09
CA GLU A 14 -9.47 -4.09 13.76
C GLU A 14 -9.83 -5.51 13.27
N ILE A 15 -9.06 -6.52 13.70
CA ILE A 15 -9.31 -7.92 13.36
C ILE A 15 -10.27 -8.52 14.39
N GLU A 16 -11.49 -8.78 13.96
CA GLU A 16 -12.54 -9.43 14.76
C GLU A 16 -12.54 -10.96 14.59
N GLY A 17 -13.02 -11.68 15.61
CA GLY A 17 -13.24 -13.14 15.54
C GLY A 17 -12.52 -13.96 16.61
N GLN A 18 -12.19 -15.21 16.27
CA GLN A 18 -11.52 -16.13 17.21
C GLN A 18 -10.03 -15.82 17.33
N PHE A 19 -9.60 -15.44 18.54
CA PHE A 19 -8.22 -15.10 18.88
C PHE A 19 -7.35 -16.35 19.03
N THR A 20 -6.95 -16.92 17.89
CA THR A 20 -6.12 -18.13 17.79
C THR A 20 -4.78 -17.83 17.12
N LYS A 21 -3.94 -18.85 16.91
CA LYS A 21 -2.69 -18.72 16.12
C LYS A 21 -2.93 -18.18 14.70
N HIS A 22 -4.11 -18.44 14.12
CA HIS A 22 -4.44 -17.92 12.79
C HIS A 22 -4.73 -16.41 12.82
N SER A 23 -5.36 -15.90 13.89
CA SER A 23 -5.62 -14.45 14.01
C SER A 23 -4.35 -13.66 14.25
N SER A 24 -3.37 -14.20 15.00
CA SER A 24 -2.06 -13.55 15.16
C SER A 24 -1.28 -13.51 13.85
N HIS A 25 -1.40 -14.56 13.03
CA HIS A 25 -0.78 -14.59 11.71
C HIS A 25 -1.43 -13.60 10.74
N ALA A 26 -2.75 -13.40 10.80
CA ALA A 26 -3.45 -12.35 10.07
C ALA A 26 -3.01 -10.96 10.53
N THR A 27 -2.97 -10.72 11.85
CA THR A 27 -2.55 -9.44 12.45
C THR A 27 -1.14 -9.04 12.02
N THR A 28 -0.22 -9.99 11.95
CA THR A 28 1.15 -9.73 11.51
C THR A 28 1.21 -9.24 10.06
N LYS A 29 0.43 -9.84 9.17
CA LYS A 29 0.37 -9.44 7.75
C LYS A 29 -0.25 -8.06 7.60
N THR A 30 -1.42 -7.86 8.20
CA THR A 30 -2.14 -6.57 8.17
C THR A 30 -1.26 -5.44 8.68
N ARG A 31 -0.56 -5.64 9.81
CA ARG A 31 0.35 -4.64 10.37
C ARG A 31 1.56 -4.35 9.48
N ALA A 32 2.09 -5.36 8.80
CA ALA A 32 3.22 -5.18 7.88
C ALA A 32 2.80 -4.35 6.67
N LEU A 33 1.64 -4.66 6.09
CA LEU A 33 1.07 -3.94 4.96
C LEU A 33 0.71 -2.50 5.31
N LYS A 34 0.05 -2.29 6.46
CA LYS A 34 -0.30 -0.94 6.95
C LYS A 34 0.93 -0.05 7.19
N LYS A 35 2.08 -0.66 7.49
CA LYS A 35 3.36 0.06 7.64
C LYS A 35 4.07 0.33 6.30
N GLY A 36 3.51 -0.09 5.18
CA GLY A 36 4.13 0.04 3.86
C GLY A 36 5.34 -0.86 3.65
N ILE A 37 5.41 -2.00 4.36
CA ILE A 37 6.48 -2.98 4.12
C ILE A 37 6.22 -3.62 2.75
N PRO A 38 7.23 -3.70 1.86
CA PRO A 38 7.05 -4.25 0.53
C PRO A 38 6.50 -5.69 0.54
N ASP A 39 5.50 -5.95 -0.29
CA ASP A 39 4.79 -7.24 -0.38
C ASP A 39 5.75 -8.42 -0.51
N LYS A 40 6.77 -8.30 -1.36
CA LYS A 40 7.80 -9.34 -1.56
C LYS A 40 8.47 -9.76 -0.24
N PHE A 41 8.72 -8.81 0.66
CA PHE A 41 9.30 -9.09 1.96
C PHE A 41 8.29 -9.77 2.89
N VAL A 42 7.05 -9.27 2.92
CA VAL A 42 5.97 -9.86 3.72
C VAL A 42 5.71 -11.29 3.26
N MET A 43 5.65 -11.54 1.94
CA MET A 43 5.47 -12.85 1.34
C MET A 43 6.56 -13.83 1.74
N GLN A 44 7.84 -13.43 1.66
CA GLN A 44 8.97 -14.26 2.08
C GLN A 44 8.86 -14.66 3.57
N ARG A 45 8.47 -13.72 4.43
CA ARG A 45 8.34 -13.95 5.87
C ARG A 45 7.12 -14.77 6.26
N THR A 46 6.08 -14.76 5.44
CA THR A 46 4.77 -15.36 5.76
C THR A 46 4.45 -16.59 4.93
N GLY A 47 5.31 -16.95 3.97
CA GLY A 47 5.16 -18.13 3.12
C GLY A 47 4.12 -18.00 2.00
N HIS A 48 3.78 -16.77 1.58
CA HIS A 48 2.83 -16.55 0.48
C HIS A 48 3.57 -16.62 -0.87
N ARG A 49 2.92 -17.22 -1.86
CA ARG A 49 3.50 -17.41 -3.21
C ARG A 49 3.12 -16.28 -4.16
N ASP A 50 2.00 -15.63 -3.91
CA ASP A 50 1.38 -14.60 -4.73
C ASP A 50 0.94 -13.40 -3.89
N ASP A 51 0.99 -12.22 -4.51
CA ASP A 51 0.53 -10.93 -3.97
C ASP A 51 -0.98 -10.91 -3.69
N ARG A 52 -1.78 -11.55 -4.56
CA ARG A 52 -3.24 -11.62 -4.42
C ARG A 52 -3.67 -12.27 -3.10
N SER A 53 -2.92 -13.26 -2.62
CA SER A 53 -3.16 -13.87 -1.31
C SER A 53 -2.88 -12.93 -0.13
N LEU A 54 -1.99 -11.94 -0.33
CA LEU A 54 -1.59 -10.93 0.64
C LEU A 54 -2.56 -9.74 0.69
N GLN A 55 -3.08 -9.32 -0.48
CA GLN A 55 -4.05 -8.23 -0.62
C GLN A 55 -5.31 -8.40 0.23
N LYS A 56 -5.68 -9.64 0.59
CA LYS A 56 -6.79 -9.92 1.53
C LYS A 56 -6.60 -9.31 2.92
N TYR A 57 -5.36 -8.97 3.27
CA TYR A 57 -4.98 -8.39 4.56
C TYR A 57 -4.77 -6.88 4.47
N GLU A 58 -4.87 -6.28 3.29
CA GLU A 58 -4.91 -4.84 3.13
C GLU A 58 -6.25 -4.34 3.67
N LEU A 59 -6.17 -3.49 4.69
CA LEU A 59 -7.34 -2.79 5.20
C LEU A 59 -7.51 -1.52 4.37
N LEU A 60 -8.61 -1.46 3.62
CA LEU A 60 -9.06 -0.21 3.03
C LEU A 60 -9.56 0.68 4.18
N GLU A 61 -8.92 1.83 4.36
CA GLU A 61 -9.43 2.79 5.34
C GLU A 61 -10.85 3.23 4.94
N THR A 62 -11.69 3.44 5.96
CA THR A 62 -13.06 3.92 5.75
C THR A 62 -13.08 5.25 5.02
N SER A 63 -12.06 6.09 5.22
CA SER A 63 -11.81 7.33 4.48
C SER A 63 -11.68 7.09 2.97
N THR A 64 -10.84 6.14 2.56
CA THR A 64 -10.64 5.76 1.15
C THR A 64 -11.94 5.24 0.53
N LYS A 65 -12.73 4.46 1.29
CA LYS A 65 -14.03 3.98 0.82
C LYS A 65 -15.03 5.11 0.60
N ILE A 66 -15.07 6.09 1.51
CA ILE A 66 -15.92 7.28 1.38
C ILE A 66 -15.50 8.14 0.19
N GLU A 67 -14.20 8.36 0.02
CA GLU A 67 -13.66 9.13 -1.12
C GLU A 67 -13.96 8.44 -2.45
N PHE A 68 -13.79 7.11 -2.50
CA PHE A 68 -14.19 6.31 -3.65
C PHE A 68 -15.68 6.49 -3.94
N SER A 69 -16.57 6.34 -2.95
CA SER A 69 -18.01 6.59 -3.15
C SER A 69 -18.30 7.99 -3.70
N LYS A 70 -17.69 9.03 -3.13
CA LYS A 70 -17.85 10.43 -3.60
C LYS A 70 -17.42 10.64 -5.04
N ALA A 71 -16.39 9.93 -5.52
CA ALA A 71 -15.91 10.05 -6.89
C ALA A 71 -16.88 9.45 -7.93
N PHE A 72 -17.73 8.49 -7.53
CA PHE A 72 -18.68 7.81 -8.41
C PHE A 72 -20.13 8.24 -8.21
N ASP A 73 -20.45 8.88 -7.08
CA ASP A 73 -21.72 9.58 -6.87
C ASP A 73 -21.73 10.83 -7.77
N GLY A 74 -22.10 10.64 -9.04
CA GLY A 74 -22.10 11.65 -10.11
C GLY A 74 -23.07 12.83 -9.93
N SER A 75 -23.33 13.28 -8.71
CA SER A 75 -24.02 14.54 -8.45
C SER A 75 -23.02 15.68 -8.35
N GLU A 76 -22.34 15.95 -9.46
CA GLU A 76 -21.65 17.22 -9.65
C GLU A 76 -22.70 18.27 -10.07
N ALA A 77 -23.47 18.79 -9.11
CA ALA A 77 -24.06 20.11 -9.26
C ALA A 77 -23.02 21.16 -8.85
N VAL A 78 -21.88 21.15 -9.54
CA VAL A 78 -20.90 22.22 -9.47
C VAL A 78 -21.31 23.26 -10.51
N SER A 79 -22.14 24.22 -10.09
CA SER A 79 -22.18 25.51 -10.77
C SER A 79 -20.86 26.23 -10.51
N LEU A 80 -19.88 25.98 -11.39
CA LEU A 80 -18.69 26.80 -11.53
C LEU A 80 -19.03 28.01 -12.41
N SER A 81 -19.57 29.04 -11.77
CA SER A 81 -19.41 30.44 -12.19
C SER A 81 -18.68 31.10 -11.02
N ASP A 82 -17.42 31.52 -11.10
CA ASP A 82 -16.85 32.34 -12.16
C ASP A 82 -15.36 32.04 -12.42
N SER A 83 -15.06 32.03 -13.71
CA SER A 83 -13.80 32.32 -14.40
C SER A 83 -12.68 32.97 -13.59
N ILE A 84 -11.49 32.33 -13.59
CA ILE A 84 -10.25 33.01 -13.97
C ILE A 84 -9.47 32.09 -14.93
N VAL A 85 -9.11 32.69 -16.06
CA VAL A 85 -8.41 32.17 -17.24
C VAL A 85 -6.95 31.82 -16.95
N SER A 86 -6.39 30.94 -17.80
CA SER A 86 -4.96 30.77 -18.14
C SER A 86 -4.21 29.67 -17.36
N GLU A 87 -3.51 28.69 -17.94
CA GLU A 87 -3.19 28.33 -19.32
C GLU A 87 -2.67 26.85 -19.33
N LYS A 88 -2.98 26.13 -20.42
CA LYS A 88 -2.28 24.97 -21.02
C LYS A 88 -1.66 23.83 -20.18
N ALA A 89 -2.26 22.65 -20.38
CA ALA A 89 -1.75 21.27 -20.32
C ALA A 89 -0.39 21.04 -21.06
N PRO A 90 0.30 19.86 -21.00
CA PRO A 90 -0.27 18.53 -20.72
C PRO A 90 0.56 17.47 -19.95
N LEU A 91 -0.21 16.52 -19.43
CA LEU A 91 0.08 15.11 -19.20
C LEU A 91 1.15 14.52 -20.15
N LYS A 92 2.14 13.82 -19.57
CA LYS A 92 2.85 12.73 -20.25
C LYS A 92 2.96 11.50 -19.33
N ARG A 93 2.55 10.37 -19.90
CA ARG A 93 2.71 9.01 -19.38
C ARG A 93 4.18 8.58 -19.45
N GLU A 94 4.58 7.82 -18.44
CA GLU A 94 5.40 6.59 -18.45
C GLU A 94 6.47 6.31 -19.53
N VAL A 95 7.58 5.77 -19.02
CA VAL A 95 8.65 4.96 -19.66
C VAL A 95 9.97 5.69 -20.01
N GLU A 96 11.08 5.04 -19.60
CA GLU A 96 12.50 5.27 -19.90
C GLU A 96 13.29 6.33 -19.10
N LEU A 97 14.00 5.89 -18.05
CA LEU A 97 15.47 5.91 -18.07
C LEU A 97 16.05 4.99 -16.97
N GLN A 98 16.14 3.70 -17.29
CA GLN A 98 16.88 2.66 -16.55
C GLN A 98 18.38 2.64 -16.94
N GLU A 99 18.96 3.75 -17.40
CA GLU A 99 20.35 3.78 -17.89
C GLU A 99 21.34 4.61 -17.05
N GLU A 100 20.89 5.30 -15.98
CA GLU A 100 21.80 6.16 -15.20
C GLU A 100 22.41 5.51 -13.96
N ILE A 101 21.98 4.29 -13.60
CA ILE A 101 22.53 3.56 -12.44
C ILE A 101 23.65 2.59 -12.86
N THR A 102 23.64 2.11 -14.11
CA THR A 102 24.67 1.20 -14.65
C THR A 102 26.04 1.88 -14.86
N CYS A 103 26.08 3.20 -15.07
CA CYS A 103 27.33 3.95 -15.20
C CYS A 103 28.01 4.28 -13.85
N LYS A 104 27.30 4.18 -12.72
CA LYS A 104 27.90 4.46 -11.40
C LYS A 104 28.51 3.24 -10.72
N LEU A 105 28.10 2.02 -11.11
CA LEU A 105 28.66 0.78 -10.58
C LEU A 105 29.94 0.34 -11.33
N SER A 106 30.07 0.62 -12.62
CA SER A 106 31.27 0.27 -13.40
C SER A 106 32.51 1.11 -13.07
N ASN A 107 32.33 2.28 -12.44
CA ASN A 107 33.44 3.16 -12.05
C ASN A 107 33.98 2.88 -10.64
N LEU A 108 33.31 2.04 -9.85
CA LEU A 108 33.76 1.67 -8.50
C LEU A 108 34.59 0.37 -8.50
N GLU A 109 34.46 -0.49 -9.51
CA GLU A 109 35.26 -1.72 -9.66
C GLU A 109 36.62 -1.52 -10.34
N ARG A 110 37.00 -0.30 -10.77
CA ARG A 110 38.29 -0.01 -11.42
C ARG A 110 39.30 0.77 -10.57
N LEU A 111 39.06 0.88 -9.27
CA LEU A 111 39.96 1.58 -8.32
C LEU A 111 40.54 0.65 -7.24
N GLU A 112 40.32 -0.67 -7.33
CA GLU A 112 40.87 -1.67 -6.42
C GLU A 112 41.74 -2.75 -7.11
N THR A 113 42.53 -2.35 -8.12
CA THR A 113 43.68 -3.13 -8.62
C THR A 113 44.81 -2.20 -9.00
#